data_AF-A0A943WPV0-F1
#
_entry.id   AF-A0A943WPV0-F1
#
_cell.length_a   1.000
_cell.length_b   1.000
_cell.length_c   1.000
_cell.angle_alpha   90.00
_cell.angle_beta   90.00
_cell.angle_gamma   90.00
#
_symmetry.space_group_name_H-M   'P 1'
#
loop_
_entity.id
_entity.type
_entity.pdbx_description
1 polymer ?
#
loop_
_entity_poly.entity_id
_entity_poly.type
_entity_poly.pdbx_seq_one_letter_code
_entity_poly.pdbx_strand_id
1 'polypeptide(L)'
;MEPVELMGKAAAVAVTAALCGVVLRRGAPELALLLSMAAGVWILLAAWDGLRETARLMEELALLAGLDRGVVEPVLKTVVLSVVTRLTSEVCRSAGEGGIASFVETAGTVLALAAALPLVRGVVEMMTEMLI
;
A
#
# COMPACT_ATOMS: atom_id res chain seq x y z
N MET A 1 1.01 -20.32 0.09
CA MET A 1 1.15 -20.02 1.53
C MET A 1 -0.14 -19.33 1.94
N GLU A 2 -0.83 -19.83 2.96
CA GLU A 2 -2.09 -19.21 3.37
C GLU A 2 -1.82 -17.78 3.89
N PRO A 3 -2.69 -16.80 3.61
CA PRO A 3 -2.48 -15.41 4.04
C PRO A 3 -2.32 -15.28 5.56
N VAL A 4 -2.90 -16.21 6.32
CA VAL A 4 -2.78 -16.30 7.79
C VAL A 4 -1.36 -16.66 8.24
N GLU A 5 -0.71 -17.61 7.57
CA GLU A 5 0.68 -18.01 7.86
C GLU A 5 1.65 -16.85 7.61
N LEU A 6 1.40 -16.10 6.53
CA LEU A 6 2.21 -14.97 6.11
C LEU A 6 2.10 -13.81 7.11
N MET A 7 0.88 -13.51 7.57
CA MET A 7 0.63 -12.54 8.63
C MET A 7 1.30 -12.95 9.95
N GLY A 8 1.29 -14.25 10.29
CA GLY A 8 1.96 -14.78 11.48
C GLY A 8 3.48 -14.58 11.43
N LYS A 9 4.13 -14.90 10.31
CA LYS A 9 5.58 -14.67 10.09
C LYS A 9 5.92 -13.17 10.11
N ALA A 10 5.11 -12.34 9.45
CA ALA A 10 5.29 -10.89 9.43
C ALA A 10 5.19 -10.28 10.83
N ALA A 11 4.20 -10.69 11.64
CA ALA A 11 4.03 -10.21 13.00
C ALA A 11 5.22 -10.60 13.89
N ALA A 12 5.72 -11.83 13.78
CA ALA A 12 6.90 -12.27 14.55
C ALA A 12 8.15 -11.46 14.19
N VAL A 13 8.40 -11.21 12.90
CA VAL A 13 9.54 -10.37 12.46
C VAL A 13 9.36 -8.91 12.87
N ALA A 14 8.15 -8.36 12.77
CA ALA A 14 7.87 -6.99 13.19
C ALA A 14 8.15 -6.80 14.70
N VAL A 15 7.65 -7.71 15.55
CA VAL A 15 7.84 -7.63 17.01
C VAL A 15 9.31 -7.79 17.39
N THR A 16 10.02 -8.75 16.80
CA THR A 16 11.44 -8.96 17.07
C THR A 16 12.29 -7.77 16.61
N ALA A 17 12.05 -7.26 15.40
CA ALA A 17 12.71 -6.06 14.90
C ALA A 17 12.41 -4.82 15.76
N ALA A 18 11.17 -4.65 16.22
CA ALA A 18 10.79 -3.54 17.10
C ALA A 18 11.50 -3.63 18.47
N LEU A 19 11.53 -4.81 19.09
CA LEU A 19 12.23 -5.05 20.35
C LEU A 19 13.74 -4.78 20.22
N CYS A 20 14.38 -5.32 19.18
CA CYS A 20 15.79 -5.04 18.88
C CYS A 20 16.03 -3.55 18.61
N GLY A 21 15.12 -2.90 17.87
CA GLY A 21 15.18 -1.47 17.57
C GLY A 21 15.14 -0.59 18.82
N VAL A 22 14.31 -0.92 19.81
CA VAL A 22 14.25 -0.18 21.10
C VAL A 22 15.58 -0.27 21.84
N VAL A 23 16.25 -1.43 21.83
CA VAL A 23 17.56 -1.60 22.47
C VAL A 23 18.64 -0.83 21.71
N LEU A 24 18.65 -0.92 20.37
CA LEU A 24 19.66 -0.27 19.52
C LEU A 24 19.56 1.26 19.56
N ARG A 25 18.36 1.82 19.70
CA ARG A 25 18.14 3.28 19.83
C ARG A 25 18.92 3.92 20.99
N ARG A 26 19.35 3.14 21.99
CA ARG A 26 20.17 3.65 23.11
C ARG A 26 21.64 3.87 22.76
N GLY A 27 22.16 3.21 21.72
CA GLY A 27 23.59 3.26 21.36
C GLY A 27 23.89 3.64 19.91
N ALA A 28 22.99 3.34 18.97
CA ALA A 28 23.15 3.59 17.54
C ALA A 28 21.76 3.79 16.88
N PRO A 29 21.22 5.03 16.89
CA PRO A 29 19.89 5.31 16.34
C PRO A 29 19.81 5.10 14.82
N GLU A 30 20.91 5.25 14.07
CA GLU A 30 20.89 5.01 12.62
C GLU A 30 20.68 3.53 12.30
N LEU A 31 21.26 2.62 13.09
CA LEU A 31 21.07 1.19 12.92
C LEU A 31 19.64 0.76 13.26
N ALA A 32 18.99 1.41 14.23
CA ALA A 32 17.58 1.16 14.53
C ALA A 32 16.66 1.55 13.38
N LEU A 33 16.97 2.66 12.69
CA LEU A 33 16.25 3.10 11.50
C LEU A 33 16.42 2.11 10.33
N LEU A 34 17.66 1.69 10.07
CA LEU A 34 17.95 0.70 9.03
C LEU A 34 17.24 -0.63 9.31
N LEU A 35 17.19 -1.07 10.57
CA LEU A 35 16.50 -2.29 10.97
C LEU A 35 14.98 -2.19 10.74
N SER A 36 14.34 -1.07 11.11
CA SER A 36 12.90 -0.89 10.91
C SER A 36 12.55 -0.80 9.42
N MET A 37 13.38 -0.14 8.61
CA MET A 37 13.23 -0.11 7.16
C MET A 37 13.38 -1.50 6.53
N ALA A 38 14.41 -2.25 6.92
CA ALA A 38 14.65 -3.60 6.41
C ALA A 38 13.49 -4.55 6.74
N ALA A 39 13.00 -4.51 7.99
CA ALA A 39 11.84 -5.29 8.42
C ALA A 39 10.57 -4.88 7.66
N GLY A 40 10.33 -3.57 7.51
CA GLY A 40 9.18 -3.05 6.75
C GLY A 40 9.19 -3.48 5.29
N VAL A 41 10.33 -3.36 4.60
CA VAL A 41 10.50 -3.81 3.21
C VAL A 41 10.29 -5.31 3.09
N TRP A 42 10.84 -6.11 4.01
CA TRP A 42 10.66 -7.56 3.99
C TRP A 42 9.18 -7.97 4.16
N ILE A 43 8.47 -7.36 5.10
CA ILE A 43 7.03 -7.59 5.31
C ILE A 43 6.23 -7.22 4.05
N LEU A 44 6.56 -6.10 3.41
CA LEU A 44 5.88 -5.63 2.20
C LEU A 44 6.11 -6.57 1.01
N LEU A 45 7.35 -7.03 0.83
CA LEU A 45 7.70 -8.01 -0.20
C LEU A 45 6.98 -9.34 0.02
N ALA A 46 6.90 -9.80 1.28
CA ALA A 46 6.16 -11.01 1.61
C ALA A 46 4.66 -10.87 1.29
N ALA A 47 4.06 -9.69 1.54
CA ALA A 47 2.67 -9.43 1.21
C ALA A 47 2.40 -9.25 -0.30
N TRP A 48 3.44 -9.00 -1.10
CA TRP A 48 3.33 -8.66 -2.51
C TRP A 48 2.71 -9.78 -3.36
N ASP A 49 3.02 -11.04 -3.05
CA ASP A 49 2.46 -12.19 -3.75
C ASP A 49 0.94 -12.32 -3.53
N GLY A 50 0.47 -12.06 -2.31
CA GLY A 50 -0.96 -12.05 -1.99
C GLY A 50 -1.71 -10.93 -2.73
N LEU A 51 -1.11 -9.75 -2.84
CA LEU A 51 -1.66 -8.65 -3.62
C LEU A 51 -1.75 -8.99 -5.12
N ARG A 52 -0.73 -9.64 -5.69
CA ARG A 52 -0.75 -10.08 -7.10
C ARG A 52 -1.85 -11.09 -7.36
N GLU A 53 -2.04 -12.05 -6.47
CA GLU A 53 -3.10 -13.05 -6.59
C GLU A 53 -4.48 -12.39 -6.51
N THR A 54 -4.65 -11.46 -5.58
CA THR A 54 -5.90 -10.69 -5.44
C THR A 54 -6.17 -9.85 -6.69
N ALA A 55 -5.14 -9.22 -7.26
CA ALA A 55 -5.26 -8.45 -8.51
C ALA A 55 -5.67 -9.33 -9.70
N ARG A 56 -5.13 -10.55 -9.81
CA ARG A 56 -5.53 -11.52 -10.85
C ARG A 56 -6.98 -11.93 -10.70
N LEU A 57 -7.41 -12.26 -9.48
CA LEU A 57 -8.81 -12.59 -9.20
C LEU A 57 -9.75 -11.42 -9.55
N MET A 58 -9.35 -10.19 -9.24
CA MET A 58 -10.11 -9.00 -9.63
C MET A 58 -10.21 -8.84 -11.15
N GLU A 59 -9.14 -9.11 -11.90
CA GLU A 59 -9.15 -9.10 -13.36
C GLU A 59 -10.03 -10.22 -13.95
N GLU A 60 -9.96 -11.44 -13.41
CA GLU A 60 -10.82 -12.55 -13.82
C GLU A 60 -12.30 -12.26 -13.56
N LEU A 61 -12.63 -11.73 -12.38
CA LEU A 61 -14.00 -11.34 -12.02
C LEU A 61 -14.51 -10.19 -12.91
N ALA A 62 -13.65 -9.22 -13.22
CA ALA A 62 -14.00 -8.13 -14.12
C ALA A 62 -14.29 -8.64 -15.54
N LEU A 63 -13.48 -9.58 -16.05
CA LEU A 63 -13.71 -10.24 -17.34
C LEU A 63 -15.05 -10.99 -17.36
N LEU A 64 -15.37 -11.73 -16.29
CA LEU A 64 -16.64 -12.46 -16.16
C LEU A 64 -17.85 -11.51 -16.08
N ALA A 65 -17.69 -10.35 -15.44
CA ALA A 65 -18.72 -9.33 -15.32
C ALA A 65 -18.86 -8.45 -16.58
N GLY A 66 -18.01 -8.64 -17.60
CA GLY A 66 -17.98 -7.79 -18.80
C GLY A 66 -17.50 -6.36 -18.53
N LEU A 67 -16.77 -6.14 -17.43
CA LEU A 67 -16.22 -4.85 -17.06
C LEU A 67 -14.94 -4.57 -17.83
N ASP A 68 -14.79 -3.35 -18.32
CA ASP A 68 -13.57 -2.92 -19.00
C ASP A 68 -12.39 -2.78 -18.01
N ARG A 69 -11.16 -2.96 -18.52
CA ARG A 69 -9.93 -2.75 -17.74
C ARG A 69 -9.86 -1.37 -17.09
N GLY A 70 -10.55 -0.37 -17.67
CA GLY A 70 -10.71 0.97 -17.11
C GLY A 70 -11.31 1.03 -15.70
N VAL A 71 -11.92 -0.05 -15.18
CA VAL A 71 -12.48 -0.11 -13.81
C VAL A 71 -11.51 -0.74 -12.81
N VAL A 72 -10.76 -1.77 -13.20
CA VAL A 72 -9.83 -2.50 -12.31
C VAL A 72 -8.51 -1.74 -12.13
N GLU A 73 -8.00 -1.13 -13.20
CA GLU A 73 -6.73 -0.42 -13.17
C GLU A 73 -6.69 0.74 -12.16
N PRO A 74 -7.72 1.61 -12.06
CA PRO A 74 -7.74 2.68 -11.06
C PRO A 74 -7.76 2.15 -9.61
N VAL A 75 -8.46 1.05 -9.35
CA VAL A 75 -8.49 0.40 -8.03
C VAL A 75 -7.09 -0.07 -7.65
N LEU A 76 -6.40 -0.79 -8.53
CA LEU A 76 -5.02 -1.24 -8.27
C LEU A 76 -4.05 -0.06 -8.06
N LYS A 77 -4.18 1.01 -8.86
CA LYS A 77 -3.38 2.24 -8.70
C LYS A 77 -3.57 2.87 -7.32
N THR A 78 -4.80 2.95 -6.82
CA THR A 78 -5.04 3.50 -5.46
C THR A 78 -4.41 2.66 -4.35
N VAL A 79 -4.43 1.32 -4.47
CA VAL A 79 -3.77 0.43 -3.50
C VAL A 79 -2.26 0.67 -3.49
N VAL A 80 -1.63 0.71 -4.67
CA VAL A 80 -0.19 0.97 -4.80
C VAL A 80 0.17 2.35 -4.23
N LEU A 81 -0.60 3.39 -4.55
CA LEU A 81 -0.40 4.73 -3.99
C LEU A 81 -0.49 4.75 -2.47
N SER A 82 -1.49 4.07 -1.88
CA SER A 82 -1.64 3.98 -0.43
C SER A 82 -0.44 3.31 0.24
N VAL A 83 0.03 2.19 -0.32
CA VAL A 83 1.20 1.46 0.18
C VAL A 83 2.46 2.32 0.14
N VAL A 84 2.74 2.95 -1.01
CA VAL A 84 3.91 3.83 -1.18
C VAL A 84 3.85 5.05 -0.26
N THR A 85 2.69 5.67 -0.13
CA THR A 85 2.47 6.84 0.73
C THR A 85 2.73 6.49 2.20
N ARG A 86 2.14 5.38 2.69
CA ARG A 86 2.32 4.94 4.08
C ARG A 86 3.76 4.57 4.38
N LEU A 87 4.41 3.83 3.48
CA LEU A 87 5.81 3.44 3.67
C LEU A 87 6.73 4.65 3.70
N THR A 88 6.56 5.58 2.77
CA THR A 88 7.39 6.80 2.71
C THR A 88 7.15 7.70 3.93
N SER A 89 5.89 7.90 4.33
CA SER A 89 5.53 8.66 5.53
C SER A 89 6.18 8.07 6.78
N GLU A 90 6.09 6.75 6.95
CA GLU A 90 6.62 6.09 8.14
C GLU A 90 8.15 6.12 8.19
N VAL A 91 8.82 6.04 7.03
CA VAL A 91 10.27 6.24 6.92
C VAL A 91 10.67 7.66 7.33
N CYS A 92 9.99 8.68 6.81
CA CYS A 92 10.24 10.08 7.18
C CYS A 92 10.00 10.30 8.68
N ARG A 93 8.91 9.76 9.24
CA ARG A 93 8.57 9.87 10.66
C ARG A 93 9.59 9.15 11.54
N SER A 94 10.08 7.98 11.11
CA SER A 94 11.12 7.24 11.81
C SER A 94 12.47 7.96 11.80
N ALA A 95 12.76 8.77 10.78
CA ALA A 95 13.94 9.63 10.71
C ALA A 95 13.82 10.94 11.52
N GLY A 96 12.68 11.18 12.17
CA GLY A 96 12.40 12.42 12.91
C GLY A 96 11.75 13.53 12.07
N GLU A 97 11.54 13.30 10.78
CA GLU A 97 10.98 14.26 9.82
C GLU A 97 9.45 14.16 9.72
N GLY A 98 8.76 14.47 10.82
CA GLY A 98 7.29 14.41 10.88
C GLY A 98 6.60 15.38 9.91
N GLY A 99 7.20 16.55 9.66
CA GLY A 99 6.65 17.52 8.70
C GLY A 99 6.65 16.97 7.26
N ILE A 100 7.77 16.38 6.83
CA ILE A 100 7.87 15.73 5.51
C ILE A 100 6.89 14.56 5.41
N ALA A 101 6.76 13.76 6.47
CA ALA A 101 5.79 12.66 6.52
C ALA A 101 4.35 13.14 6.25
N SER A 102 3.94 14.25 6.88
CA SER A 102 2.61 14.85 6.65
C SER A 102 2.43 15.39 5.22
N PHE A 103 3.46 15.98 4.62
CA PHE A 103 3.40 16.40 3.22
C PHE A 103 3.25 15.20 2.27
N VAL A 104 3.96 14.11 2.54
CA VAL A 104 3.83 12.85 1.78
C VAL A 104 2.41 12.29 1.89
N GLU A 105 1.83 12.23 3.08
CA GLU A 105 0.45 11.77 3.30
C GLU A 105 -0.58 12.63 2.54
N THR A 106 -0.37 13.95 2.55
CA THR A 106 -1.24 14.89 1.84
C THR A 106 -1.15 14.69 0.33
N ALA A 107 0.07 14.59 -0.21
CA ALA A 107 0.31 14.33 -1.63
C ALA A 107 -0.30 12.99 -2.07
N GLY A 108 -0.11 11.94 -1.27
CA GLY A 108 -0.69 10.62 -1.52
C GLY A 108 -2.21 10.64 -1.56
N THR A 109 -2.86 11.41 -0.69
CA THR A 109 -4.32 11.60 -0.69
C THR A 109 -4.81 12.28 -1.97
N VAL A 110 -4.12 13.34 -2.42
CA VAL A 110 -4.45 14.03 -3.67
C VAL A 110 -4.27 13.11 -4.88
N LEU A 111 -3.18 12.33 -4.92
CA LEU A 111 -2.94 11.37 -6.00
C LEU A 111 -3.94 10.22 -6.00
N ALA A 112 -4.38 9.75 -4.82
CA ALA A 112 -5.43 8.74 -4.71
C ALA A 112 -6.77 9.25 -5.24
N LEU A 113 -7.12 10.52 -4.98
CA LEU A 113 -8.28 11.18 -5.58
C LEU A 113 -8.15 11.25 -7.10
N ALA A 114 -6.98 11.67 -7.62
CA ALA A 114 -6.72 11.71 -9.07
C ALA A 114 -6.83 10.31 -9.71
N ALA A 115 -6.39 9.27 -9.01
CA ALA A 115 -6.54 7.89 -9.45
C ALA A 115 -8.00 7.39 -9.41
N ALA A 116 -8.89 8.00 -8.63
CA ALA A 116 -10.31 7.66 -8.60
C ALA A 116 -11.14 8.34 -9.71
N LEU A 117 -10.63 9.40 -10.35
CA LEU A 117 -11.34 10.13 -11.42
C LEU A 117 -11.79 9.25 -12.60
N PRO A 118 -10.97 8.31 -13.13
CA PRO A 118 -11.39 7.44 -14.23
C PRO A 118 -12.62 6.58 -13.90
N LEU A 119 -12.74 6.12 -12.64
CA LEU A 119 -13.92 5.40 -12.15
C LEU A 119 -15.17 6.29 -12.20
N VAL A 120 -15.07 7.52 -11.69
CA VAL A 120 -16.18 8.48 -11.73
C VAL A 120 -16.61 8.76 -13.16
N ARG A 121 -15.64 8.94 -14.07
CA ARG A 121 -15.91 9.14 -15.49
C ARG A 121 -16.66 7.97 -16.10
N GLY A 122 -16.22 6.73 -15.86
CA GLY A 122 -16.89 5.54 -16.37
C GLY A 122 -18.33 5.40 -15.87
N VAL A 123 -18.58 5.74 -14.60
CA VAL A 123 -19.96 5.75 -14.05
C VAL A 123 -20.83 6.79 -14.74
N VAL A 124 -20.31 8.00 -14.96
CA VAL A 124 -21.06 9.05 -15.66
C VAL A 124 -21.38 8.65 -17.11
N GLU A 125 -20.42 8.05 -17.82
CA GLU A 125 -20.59 7.56 -19.19
C GLU A 125 -21.71 6.50 -19.27
N MET A 126 -21.71 5.50 -18.38
CA MET A 126 -22.80 4.50 -18.26
C MET A 126 -24.16 5.15 -18.00
N MET A 127 -24.24 6.15 -17.11
CA MET A 127 -25.51 6.83 -16.81
C MET A 127 -26.04 7.60 -18.03
N THR A 128 -25.15 8.22 -18.83
CA THR A 128 -25.57 8.90 -20.06
C THR A 128 -26.04 7.95 -21.14
N GLU A 129 -25.43 6.76 -21.29
CA GLU A 129 -25.89 5.76 -22.27
C GLU A 129 -27.28 5.20 -21.92
N MET A 130 -27.63 5.08 -20.64
CA MET A 130 -28.97 4.63 -20.23
C MET A 130 -30.07 5.70 -20.37
N LEU A 131 -29.69 6.97 -20.51
CA LEU A 131 -30.62 8.11 -20.60
C LEU A 131 -31.00 8.43 -22.07
N ILE A 132 -30.29 7.84 -23.03
CA ILE A 132 -30.50 8.00 -24.49
C ILE A 132 -31.20 6.74 -25.01
#